data_AF-A0A559QU90-F1
#
_entry.id   AF-A0A559QU90-F1
#
_cell.length_a   1.000
_cell.length_b   1.000
_cell.length_c   1.000
_cell.angle_alpha   90.00
_cell.angle_beta   90.00
_cell.angle_gamma   90.00
#
_symmetry.space_group_name_H-M   'P 1'
#
loop_
_entity.id
_entity.type
_entity.pdbx_description
1 polymer ?
#
loop_
_entity_poly.entity_id
_entity_poly.type
_entity_poly.pdbx_seq_one_letter_code
_entity_poly.pdbx_strand_id
1 'polypeptide(L)'
;MQIFKKRTQFNASSDAALVLASLGGDRDSFGEIVARYQSLLCSLAYSAVGDLKHSEDIAQETFIEAWRKLDTLRDPEKLKAWLCGILRFKVSHYHRKEANQPVRGAGELEECAAHEQHHEKVEDAVIEAQQQALLWQTLEKLPQNYREPLILFYREHRSVEHVATELELSEATVKQRLSRGRKILQQAMVTFVEDALEKSKPGAAFTSAVLLAIEGVSPPAKAAALGTGALKVGSFFTLATLLTLLASLSGVIGSFFSVRAGLAQVRTQRERHATIKLVSLFFVYAAVFVAGMLALRYFALARVEYAAYLAMASQLLVIAFIAVYLALLVQVLVGMPRMRAQQRIFFPEAFDNDLDRLDSPQREYKTRLRILGAPLVHFKLGMAEVGDKPAYGWIAGGDRAYGLLFAWGGLAVAPVSVGIVSVGLVGLGAVGLGIFAVGTVGIGVIGFGASIIGYKAYASLSALGWQSAVSNGFSIAREAAIGPLAFAEQVNNERAAEIANIATLNQTYLWVLAAIVVFVIVPAVWHSNQVRKRMGTPPDLTKNNMR
;
A
#
# COMPACT_ATOMS: atom_id res chain seq x y z
N MET A 1 -32.29 50.54 17.27
CA MET A 1 -31.49 49.36 17.62
C MET A 1 -30.22 49.37 16.77
N GLN A 2 -29.21 50.13 17.19
CA GLN A 2 -27.90 50.26 16.52
C GLN A 2 -26.83 49.75 17.47
N ILE A 3 -26.25 48.57 17.21
CA ILE A 3 -24.90 48.23 17.68
C ILE A 3 -24.25 47.33 16.61
N PHE A 4 -23.99 47.90 15.43
CA PHE A 4 -22.83 47.47 14.65
C PHE A 4 -21.65 48.27 15.20
N LYS A 5 -20.97 47.71 16.22
CA LYS A 5 -19.69 48.26 16.68
C LYS A 5 -18.71 48.04 15.53
N LYS A 6 -18.45 49.12 14.78
CA LYS A 6 -17.37 49.25 13.81
C LYS A 6 -16.13 48.59 14.41
N ARG A 7 -15.71 47.46 13.85
CA ARG A 7 -14.41 46.87 14.12
C ARG A 7 -13.40 47.79 13.46
N THR A 8 -12.96 48.79 14.21
CA THR A 8 -11.87 49.68 13.77
C THR A 8 -10.68 48.77 13.53
N GLN A 9 -10.27 48.64 12.26
CA GLN A 9 -8.96 48.11 11.91
C GLN A 9 -7.91 48.96 12.63
N PHE A 10 -7.38 48.47 13.75
CA PHE A 10 -6.25 49.06 14.44
C PHE A 10 -5.00 48.30 14.00
N ASN A 11 -4.44 48.70 12.85
CA ASN A 11 -3.02 48.47 12.63
C ASN A 11 -2.25 49.52 13.42
N ALA A 12 -1.32 49.05 14.26
CA ALA A 12 -0.29 49.78 14.99
C ALA A 12 -0.66 50.47 16.32
N SER A 13 -1.34 49.77 17.25
CA SER A 13 -1.07 50.04 18.67
C SER A 13 0.29 49.45 19.03
N SER A 14 1.26 50.32 19.33
CA SER A 14 2.55 49.96 19.91
C SER A 14 2.34 49.04 21.13
N ASP A 15 3.24 48.08 21.35
CA ASP A 15 3.23 47.23 22.55
C ASP A 15 3.10 48.07 23.83
N ALA A 16 3.78 49.21 23.87
CA ALA A 16 3.69 50.14 25.00
C ALA A 16 2.27 50.67 25.23
N ALA A 17 1.55 50.99 24.15
CA ALA A 17 0.17 51.47 24.24
C ALA A 17 -0.80 50.39 24.73
N LEU A 18 -0.63 49.15 24.25
CA LEU A 18 -1.43 48.01 24.70
C LEU A 18 -1.17 47.67 26.17
N VAL A 19 0.10 47.75 26.62
CA VAL A 19 0.48 47.54 28.03
C VAL A 19 -0.16 48.60 28.92
N LEU A 20 -0.06 49.89 28.57
CA LEU A 20 -0.62 50.97 29.37
C LEU A 20 -2.15 50.88 29.47
N ALA A 21 -2.84 50.54 28.38
CA ALA A 21 -4.29 50.32 28.39
C ALA A 21 -4.68 49.11 29.26
N SER A 22 -3.91 48.02 29.18
CA SER A 22 -4.12 46.82 29.99
C SER A 22 -3.91 47.07 31.48
N LEU A 23 -2.93 47.90 31.86
CA LEU A 23 -2.73 48.35 33.25
C LEU A 23 -3.90 49.18 33.78
N GLY A 24 -4.61 49.88 32.89
CA GLY A 24 -5.87 50.56 33.18
C GLY A 24 -7.08 49.63 33.34
N GLY A 25 -6.89 48.31 33.20
CA GLY A 25 -7.94 47.29 33.35
C GLY A 25 -8.63 46.90 32.04
N ASP A 26 -8.17 47.39 30.88
CA ASP A 26 -8.73 47.02 29.58
C ASP A 26 -8.30 45.61 29.17
N ARG A 27 -9.25 44.67 29.27
CA ARG A 27 -9.05 43.26 28.90
C ARG A 27 -8.95 43.06 27.39
N ASP A 28 -9.58 43.92 26.58
CA ASP A 28 -9.55 43.79 25.13
C ASP A 28 -8.14 44.12 24.60
N SER A 29 -7.49 45.13 25.18
CA SER A 29 -6.09 45.46 24.89
C SER A 29 -5.12 44.33 25.23
N PHE A 30 -5.35 43.59 26.33
CA PHE A 30 -4.54 42.42 26.63
C PHE A 30 -4.88 41.23 25.73
N GLY A 31 -6.13 41.09 25.29
CA GLY A 31 -6.52 40.12 24.26
C GLY A 31 -5.74 40.31 22.96
N GLU A 32 -5.46 41.56 22.57
CA GLU A 32 -4.62 41.88 21.41
C GLU A 32 -3.14 41.49 21.64
N ILE A 33 -2.62 41.66 22.85
CA ILE A 33 -1.28 41.16 23.23
C ILE A 33 -1.22 39.64 23.09
N VAL A 34 -2.24 38.92 23.56
CA VAL A 34 -2.34 37.45 23.44
C VAL A 34 -2.36 37.06 21.96
N ALA A 35 -3.24 37.67 21.16
CA ALA A 35 -3.35 37.38 19.73
C ALA A 35 -2.03 37.61 18.99
N ARG A 36 -1.27 38.66 19.36
CA ARG A 36 0.02 38.99 18.77
C ARG A 36 1.12 37.98 19.11
N TYR A 37 1.17 37.49 20.35
CA TYR A 37 2.30 36.69 20.84
C TYR A 37 2.01 35.20 21.02
N GLN A 38 0.76 34.74 20.84
CA GLN A 38 0.38 33.34 21.05
C GLN A 38 1.21 32.37 20.18
N SER A 39 1.43 32.72 18.91
CA SER A 39 2.15 31.87 17.96
C SER A 39 3.63 31.70 18.35
N LEU A 40 4.25 32.81 18.75
CA LEU A 40 5.62 32.83 19.26
C LEU A 40 5.74 31.97 20.51
N LEU A 41 4.94 32.24 21.55
CA LEU A 41 5.08 31.57 22.84
C LEU A 41 4.74 30.08 22.75
N CYS A 42 3.70 29.70 22.01
CA CYS A 42 3.38 28.29 21.76
C CYS A 42 4.49 27.59 20.98
N SER A 43 5.10 28.24 19.99
CA SER A 43 6.21 27.66 19.21
C SER A 43 7.48 27.49 20.05
N LEU A 44 7.80 28.48 20.91
CA LEU A 44 8.94 28.39 21.83
C LEU A 44 8.70 27.32 22.90
N ALA A 45 7.51 27.26 23.51
CA ALA A 45 7.15 26.23 24.48
C ALA A 45 7.25 24.83 23.85
N TYR A 46 6.70 24.67 22.64
CA TYR A 46 6.76 23.42 21.90
C TYR A 46 8.20 23.02 21.56
N SER A 47 9.05 23.99 21.21
CA SER A 47 10.47 23.73 20.94
C SER A 47 11.25 23.19 22.13
N ALA A 48 10.77 23.49 23.35
CA ALA A 48 11.40 23.06 24.59
C ALA A 48 10.81 21.75 25.14
N VAL A 49 9.49 21.60 25.11
CA VAL A 49 8.78 20.49 25.79
C VAL A 49 8.38 19.36 24.84
N GLY A 50 8.11 19.70 23.59
CA GLY A 50 7.75 18.75 22.54
C GLY A 50 6.33 18.16 22.58
N ASP A 51 5.60 18.31 23.67
CA ASP A 51 4.19 17.96 23.66
C ASP A 51 3.31 19.16 23.27
N LEU A 52 2.40 18.99 22.31
CA LEU A 52 1.54 20.09 21.83
C LEU A 52 0.64 20.60 22.95
N LYS A 53 0.00 19.70 23.68
CA LYS A 53 -0.94 20.04 24.75
C LYS A 53 -0.24 20.75 25.90
N HIS A 54 0.89 20.21 26.37
CA HIS A 54 1.67 20.87 27.41
C HIS A 54 2.28 22.20 26.93
N SER A 55 2.62 22.33 25.65
CA SER A 55 3.11 23.60 25.11
C SER A 55 2.05 24.70 25.12
N GLU A 56 0.79 24.35 24.82
CA GLU A 56 -0.35 25.26 24.89
C GLU A 56 -0.69 25.63 26.34
N ASP A 57 -0.68 24.65 27.25
CA ASP A 57 -0.91 24.87 28.68
C ASP A 57 0.16 25.82 29.27
N ILE A 58 1.45 25.60 28.95
CA ILE A 58 2.55 26.46 29.41
C ILE A 58 2.43 27.88 28.83
N ALA A 59 2.05 28.02 27.56
CA ALA A 59 1.82 29.33 26.94
C ALA A 59 0.61 30.04 27.58
N GLN A 60 -0.47 29.32 27.86
CA GLN A 60 -1.64 29.84 28.55
C GLN A 60 -1.28 30.31 29.97
N GLU A 61 -0.57 29.49 30.74
CA GLU A 61 -0.08 29.88 32.07
C GLU A 61 0.83 31.11 32.00
N THR A 62 1.63 31.24 30.95
CA THR A 62 2.50 32.39 30.72
C THR A 62 1.69 33.67 30.54
N PHE A 63 0.61 33.64 29.76
CA PHE A 63 -0.28 34.79 29.60
C PHE A 63 -1.06 35.12 30.87
N ILE A 64 -1.51 34.11 31.62
CA ILE A 64 -2.19 34.34 32.91
C ILE A 64 -1.24 34.99 33.92
N GLU A 65 0.01 34.50 33.99
CA GLU A 65 1.04 35.07 34.85
C GLU A 65 1.42 36.49 34.40
N ALA A 66 1.50 36.71 33.09
CA ALA A 66 1.77 38.03 32.51
C ALA A 66 0.66 39.03 32.84
N TRP A 67 -0.62 38.63 32.78
CA TRP A 67 -1.72 39.50 33.20
C TRP A 67 -1.62 39.89 34.69
N ARG A 68 -1.28 38.92 35.55
CA ARG A 68 -1.16 39.14 37.00
C ARG A 68 0.02 40.02 37.40
N LYS A 69 1.08 40.02 36.60
CA LYS A 69 2.35 40.71 36.89
C LYS A 69 2.65 41.84 35.92
N LEU A 70 1.68 42.28 35.12
CA LEU A 70 1.91 43.27 34.07
C LEU A 70 2.45 44.59 34.64
N ASP A 71 2.07 44.91 35.87
CA ASP A 71 2.54 46.04 36.68
C ASP A 71 4.05 45.99 36.99
N THR A 72 4.66 44.81 36.94
CA THR A 72 6.11 44.63 37.16
C THR A 72 6.96 44.91 35.92
N LEU A 73 6.33 45.09 34.74
CA LEU A 73 7.02 45.43 33.50
C LEU A 73 7.46 46.91 33.54
N ARG A 74 8.76 47.13 33.81
CA ARG A 74 9.35 48.48 33.94
C ARG A 74 9.39 49.26 32.63
N ASP A 75 9.50 48.54 31.52
CA ASP A 75 9.70 49.11 30.19
C ASP A 75 8.68 48.47 29.24
N PRO A 76 7.56 49.18 28.94
CA PRO A 76 6.50 48.64 28.09
C PRO A 76 6.96 48.26 26.68
N GLU A 77 8.08 48.81 26.19
CA GLU A 77 8.65 48.45 24.88
C GLU A 77 9.31 47.06 24.89
N LYS A 78 9.61 46.50 26.07
CA LYS A 78 10.25 45.19 26.24
C LYS A 78 9.28 44.06 26.53
N LEU A 79 8.00 44.26 26.23
CA LEU A 79 6.92 43.29 26.46
C LEU A 79 7.28 41.89 25.96
N LYS A 80 7.74 41.78 24.72
CA LYS A 80 8.13 40.51 24.10
C LYS A 80 9.23 39.78 24.88
N ALA A 81 10.33 40.46 25.18
CA ALA A 81 11.45 39.88 25.92
C ALA A 81 11.04 39.44 27.34
N TRP A 82 10.16 40.22 27.98
CA TRP A 82 9.59 39.92 29.28
C TRP A 82 8.68 38.69 29.26
N LEU A 83 7.77 38.58 28.28
CA LEU A 83 6.93 37.40 28.06
C LEU A 83 7.77 36.14 27.83
N CYS A 84 8.80 36.21 26.98
CA CYS A 84 9.74 35.11 26.77
C CYS A 84 10.52 34.75 28.05
N GLY A 85 10.76 35.70 28.95
CA GLY A 85 11.34 35.47 30.28
C GLY A 85 10.44 34.62 31.17
N ILE A 86 9.15 34.98 31.26
CA ILE A 86 8.15 34.21 32.03
C ILE A 86 8.02 32.80 31.44
N LEU A 87 7.94 32.68 30.11
CA LEU A 87 7.86 31.40 29.42
C LEU A 87 9.04 30.49 29.78
N ARG A 88 10.27 31.00 29.69
CA ARG A 88 11.49 30.23 30.03
C ARG A 88 11.50 29.76 31.48
N PHE A 89 11.00 30.59 32.41
CA PHE A 89 10.85 30.18 33.80
C PHE A 89 9.85 29.03 33.95
N LYS A 90 8.69 29.11 33.29
CA LYS A 90 7.66 28.06 33.29
C LYS A 90 8.16 26.76 32.67
N VAL A 91 8.84 26.82 31.53
CA VAL A 91 9.50 25.68 30.88
C VAL A 91 10.55 25.03 31.80
N SER A 92 11.39 25.84 32.46
CA SER A 92 12.38 25.31 33.42
C SER A 92 11.70 24.61 34.61
N HIS A 93 10.61 25.17 35.12
CA HIS A 93 9.82 24.56 36.18
C HIS A 93 9.19 23.22 35.73
N TYR A 94 8.66 23.17 34.52
CA TYR A 94 8.13 21.95 33.91
C TYR A 94 9.19 20.84 33.86
N HIS A 95 10.37 21.12 33.29
CA HIS A 95 11.45 20.12 33.21
C HIS A 95 11.91 19.61 34.59
N ARG A 96 11.97 20.49 35.60
CA ARG A 96 12.32 20.07 36.97
C ARG A 96 11.24 19.18 37.61
N LYS A 97 9.97 19.41 37.30
CA LYS A 97 8.85 18.59 37.77
C LYS A 97 8.83 17.22 37.09
N GLU A 98 9.13 17.16 35.80
CA GLU A 98 9.25 15.92 35.04
C GLU A 98 10.45 15.08 35.51
N ALA A 99 11.61 15.70 35.74
CA ALA A 99 12.81 15.00 36.23
C ALA A 99 12.64 14.35 37.62
N ASN A 100 11.68 14.84 38.41
CA ASN A 100 11.37 14.33 39.75
C ASN A 100 10.21 13.31 39.76
N GLN A 101 9.61 12.99 38.61
CA GLN A 101 8.63 11.91 38.50
C GLN A 101 9.34 10.58 38.24
N PRO A 102 8.99 9.48 38.92
CA PRO A 102 9.52 8.16 38.59
C PRO A 102 9.17 7.84 37.14
N VAL A 103 10.19 7.44 36.37
CA VAL A 103 10.14 7.13 34.94
C VAL A 103 8.88 6.29 34.62
N ARG A 104 7.86 6.92 34.01
CA ARG A 104 6.72 6.24 33.38
C ARG A 104 7.16 5.60 32.05
N GLY A 105 8.11 4.67 32.14
CA GLY A 105 8.68 3.99 30.99
C GLY A 105 8.61 2.49 31.19
N ALA A 106 7.40 1.94 31.41
CA ALA A 106 7.13 0.50 31.30
C ALA A 106 5.63 0.10 31.49
N GLY A 107 4.77 0.96 32.04
CA GLY A 107 3.48 0.51 32.60
C GLY A 107 2.19 0.78 31.79
N GLU A 108 2.21 1.54 30.70
CA GLU A 108 0.96 1.94 30.00
C GLU A 108 0.56 1.02 28.84
N LEU A 109 1.16 -0.17 28.74
CA LEU A 109 0.77 -1.21 27.76
C LEU A 109 -0.32 -2.16 28.28
N GLU A 110 -0.73 -2.08 29.56
CA GLU A 110 -1.58 -3.12 30.18
C GLU A 110 -3.02 -2.68 30.51
N GLU A 111 -3.39 -1.40 30.35
CA GLU A 111 -4.73 -0.92 30.75
C GLU A 111 -5.73 -0.67 29.62
N CYS A 112 -5.39 -1.03 28.36
CA CYS A 112 -6.34 -0.93 27.23
C CYS A 112 -7.11 -2.24 26.94
N ALA A 113 -7.05 -3.23 27.84
CA ALA A 113 -7.67 -4.55 27.64
C ALA A 113 -9.17 -4.63 28.00
N ALA A 114 -9.88 -3.51 28.09
CA ALA A 114 -11.32 -3.50 28.20
C ALA A 114 -11.86 -2.31 27.41
N HIS A 115 -12.40 -2.56 26.21
CA HIS A 115 -13.50 -1.88 25.51
C HIS A 115 -13.47 -2.35 24.04
N GLU A 116 -14.01 -3.54 23.80
CA GLU A 116 -14.24 -4.11 22.48
C GLU A 116 -15.34 -3.31 21.75
N GLN A 117 -14.99 -2.23 21.03
CA GLN A 117 -15.80 -1.72 19.90
C GLN A 117 -15.18 -0.62 19.00
N HIS A 118 -13.89 -0.29 19.11
CA HIS A 118 -13.26 0.75 18.26
C HIS A 118 -11.84 0.35 17.77
N HIS A 119 -11.74 -0.68 16.93
CA HIS A 119 -10.43 -1.13 16.43
C HIS A 119 -9.77 -0.17 15.41
N GLU A 120 -10.53 0.50 14.52
CA GLU A 120 -9.93 1.36 13.48
C GLU A 120 -9.40 2.70 14.02
N LYS A 121 -9.97 3.27 15.10
CA LYS A 121 -9.52 4.58 15.64
C LYS A 121 -8.33 4.46 16.60
N VAL A 122 -8.12 3.30 17.21
CA VAL A 122 -7.01 3.07 18.15
C VAL A 122 -5.71 2.87 17.39
N GLU A 123 -5.74 2.21 16.23
CA GLU A 123 -4.55 2.02 15.39
C GLU A 123 -4.01 3.35 14.85
N ASP A 124 -4.87 4.22 14.33
CA ASP A 124 -4.47 5.54 13.84
C ASP A 124 -3.90 6.42 14.97
N ALA A 125 -4.52 6.43 16.15
CA ALA A 125 -4.03 7.18 17.31
C ALA A 125 -2.67 6.67 17.81
N VAL A 126 -2.44 5.35 17.79
CA VAL A 126 -1.16 4.74 18.16
C VAL A 126 -0.08 5.06 17.12
N ILE A 127 -0.42 5.02 15.83
CA ILE A 127 0.51 5.37 14.75
C ILE A 127 0.87 6.85 14.80
N GLU A 128 -0.09 7.75 15.01
CA GLU A 128 0.17 9.19 15.16
C GLU A 128 1.05 9.47 16.39
N ALA A 129 0.78 8.82 17.52
CA ALA A 129 1.60 8.94 18.73
C ALA A 129 3.05 8.44 18.48
N GLN A 130 3.22 7.33 17.76
CA GLN A 130 4.53 6.81 17.38
C GLN A 130 5.27 7.73 16.41
N GLN A 131 4.58 8.28 15.40
CA GLN A 131 5.15 9.25 14.47
C GLN A 131 5.60 10.53 15.18
N GLN A 132 4.79 11.01 16.12
CA GLN A 132 5.09 12.20 16.91
C GLN A 132 6.26 11.97 17.88
N ALA A 133 6.30 10.80 18.53
CA ALA A 133 7.43 10.41 19.38
C ALA A 133 8.74 10.32 18.56
N LEU A 134 8.69 9.73 17.36
CA LEU A 134 9.85 9.61 16.48
C LEU A 134 10.33 10.98 15.96
N LEU A 135 9.39 11.85 15.58
CA LEU A 135 9.67 13.23 15.19
C LEU A 135 10.43 13.94 16.32
N TRP A 136 9.99 13.78 17.57
CA TRP A 136 10.64 14.43 18.69
C TRP A 136 11.98 13.85 19.09
N GLN A 137 12.14 12.53 19.11
CA GLN A 137 13.45 11.92 19.33
C GLN A 137 14.50 12.43 18.33
N THR A 138 14.06 12.81 17.12
CA THR A 138 14.94 13.38 16.10
C THR A 138 15.20 14.87 16.33
N LEU A 139 14.17 15.66 16.65
CA LEU A 139 14.28 17.10 16.89
C LEU A 139 14.98 17.45 18.22
N GLU A 140 14.90 16.59 19.24
CA GLU A 140 15.58 16.77 20.53
C GLU A 140 17.10 16.74 20.39
N LYS A 141 17.62 16.00 19.40
CA LYS A 141 19.06 15.97 19.09
C LYS A 141 19.58 17.30 18.52
N LEU A 142 18.70 18.20 18.07
CA LEU A 142 19.10 19.51 17.58
C LEU A 142 19.33 20.45 18.76
N PRO A 143 20.47 21.16 18.82
CA PRO A 143 20.64 22.28 19.74
C PRO A 143 19.54 23.33 19.56
N GLN A 144 19.11 23.94 20.69
CA GLN A 144 17.98 24.86 20.76
C GLN A 144 18.07 26.02 19.75
N ASN A 145 19.27 26.57 19.56
CA ASN A 145 19.54 27.66 18.62
C ASN A 145 19.25 27.32 17.14
N TYR A 146 19.16 26.03 16.78
CA TYR A 146 18.72 25.57 15.46
C TYR A 146 17.27 25.09 15.47
N ARG A 147 16.84 24.48 16.59
CA ARG A 147 15.50 23.91 16.75
C ARG A 147 14.41 24.98 16.77
N GLU A 148 14.59 26.06 17.53
CA GLU A 148 13.63 27.17 17.67
C GLU A 148 13.32 27.83 16.31
N PRO A 149 14.30 28.33 15.52
CA PRO A 149 14.03 28.87 14.20
C PRO A 149 13.35 27.88 13.26
N LEU A 150 13.69 26.58 13.36
CA LEU A 150 13.17 25.55 12.47
C LEU A 150 11.70 25.24 12.75
N ILE A 151 11.33 25.16 14.03
CA ILE A 151 9.93 24.97 14.46
C ILE A 151 9.10 26.19 14.10
N LEU A 152 9.58 27.39 14.45
CA LEU A 152 8.87 28.63 14.14
C LEU A 152 8.68 28.79 12.63
N PHE A 153 9.72 28.49 11.82
CA PHE A 153 9.61 28.54 10.37
C PHE A 153 8.55 27.60 9.79
N TYR A 154 8.40 26.38 10.31
CA TYR A 154 7.41 25.44 9.79
C TYR A 154 6.00 25.63 10.36
N ARG A 155 5.87 26.21 11.55
CA ARG A 155 4.56 26.56 12.15
C ARG A 155 4.01 27.88 11.60
N GLU A 156 4.87 28.87 11.34
CA GLU A 156 4.51 30.22 10.88
C GLU A 156 4.65 30.41 9.36
N HIS A 157 4.04 29.53 8.57
CA HIS A 157 3.92 29.66 7.11
C HIS A 157 5.23 29.85 6.32
N ARG A 158 6.39 29.46 6.86
CA ARG A 158 7.69 29.42 6.14
C ARG A 158 8.25 30.79 5.76
N SER A 159 8.01 31.84 6.56
CA SER A 159 8.63 33.16 6.36
C SER A 159 9.94 33.32 7.13
N VAL A 160 11.03 33.59 6.42
CA VAL A 160 12.34 33.87 7.05
C VAL A 160 12.34 35.24 7.73
N GLU A 161 11.70 36.23 7.10
CA GLU A 161 11.56 37.59 7.63
C GLU A 161 10.81 37.58 8.97
N HIS A 162 9.70 36.84 9.03
CA HIS A 162 8.91 36.73 10.26
C HIS A 162 9.73 36.07 11.38
N VAL A 163 10.42 34.95 11.09
CA VAL A 163 11.28 34.28 12.08
C VAL A 163 12.43 35.18 12.55
N ALA A 164 12.97 36.02 11.66
CA ALA A 164 14.02 36.99 12.00
C ALA A 164 13.50 38.06 12.97
N THR A 165 12.34 38.64 12.68
CA THR A 165 11.65 39.60 13.56
C THR A 165 11.29 38.97 14.90
N GLU A 166 10.73 37.76 14.91
CA GLU A 166 10.29 37.07 16.11
C GLU A 166 11.44 36.62 17.02
N LEU A 167 12.60 36.27 16.46
CA LEU A 167 13.75 35.85 17.26
C LEU A 167 14.78 36.97 17.48
N GLU A 168 14.52 38.19 16.99
CA GLU A 168 15.46 39.33 17.05
C GLU A 168 16.82 38.99 16.43
N LEU A 169 16.79 38.33 15.27
CA LEU A 169 17.97 37.90 14.51
C LEU A 169 17.99 38.57 13.13
N SER A 170 19.16 38.64 12.51
CA SER A 170 19.23 39.00 11.08
C SER A 170 18.71 37.85 10.21
N GLU A 171 18.07 38.17 9.07
CA GLU A 171 17.65 37.14 8.10
C GLU A 171 18.79 36.20 7.69
N ALA A 172 20.01 36.74 7.55
CA ALA A 172 21.19 35.95 7.23
C ALA A 172 21.47 34.88 8.29
N THR A 173 21.35 35.25 9.58
CA THR A 173 21.50 34.33 10.71
C THR A 173 20.41 33.26 10.71
N VAL A 174 19.16 33.64 10.41
CA VAL A 174 18.05 32.69 10.31
C VAL A 174 18.26 31.71 9.15
N LYS A 175 18.64 32.18 7.95
CA LYS A 175 18.96 31.32 6.79
C LYS A 175 20.07 30.33 7.13
N GLN A 176 21.12 30.79 7.81
CA GLN A 176 22.23 29.93 8.24
C GLN A 176 21.77 28.89 9.27
N ARG A 177 21.00 29.29 10.29
CA ARG A 177 20.48 28.39 11.34
C ARG A 177 19.51 27.35 10.77
N LEU A 178 18.61 27.74 9.86
CA LEU A 178 17.71 26.82 9.15
C LEU A 178 18.48 25.81 8.30
N SER A 179 19.46 26.28 7.53
CA SER A 179 20.31 25.41 6.69
C SER A 179 21.07 24.39 7.54
N ARG A 180 21.70 24.85 8.63
CA ARG A 180 22.46 23.97 9.53
C ARG A 180 21.55 23.01 10.30
N GLY A 181 20.40 23.48 10.79
CA GLY A 181 19.39 22.65 11.46
C GLY A 181 18.87 21.52 10.56
N ARG A 182 18.57 21.82 9.28
CA ARG A 182 18.15 20.80 8.29
C ARG A 182 19.22 19.74 8.02
N LYS A 183 20.50 20.14 7.94
CA LYS A 183 21.61 19.18 7.79
C LYS A 183 21.74 18.25 8.99
N ILE A 184 21.63 18.77 10.21
CA ILE A 184 21.66 17.97 11.43
C ILE A 184 20.48 16.99 11.46
N LEU A 185 19.28 17.44 11.09
CA LEU A 185 18.08 16.59 11.00
C LEU A 185 18.26 15.46 9.97
N GLN A 186 18.79 15.79 8.79
CA GLN A 186 19.06 14.80 7.74
C GLN A 186 20.02 13.72 8.24
N GLN A 187 21.11 14.12 8.92
CA GLN A 187 22.08 13.17 9.47
C GLN A 187 21.44 12.28 10.55
N ALA A 188 20.66 12.88 11.46
CA ALA A 188 19.97 12.14 12.53
C ALA A 188 18.99 11.09 11.97
N MET A 189 18.31 11.41 10.86
CA MET A 189 17.39 10.49 10.20
C MET A 189 18.10 9.35 9.49
N VAL A 190 19.26 9.61 8.86
CA VAL A 190 20.10 8.55 8.27
C VAL A 190 20.54 7.56 9.35
N THR A 191 21.10 8.04 10.46
CA THR A 191 21.53 7.18 11.57
C THR A 191 20.36 6.41 12.19
N PHE A 192 19.19 7.03 12.34
CA PHE A 192 18.00 6.32 12.83
C PHE A 192 17.60 5.15 11.92
N VAL A 193 17.63 5.34 10.60
CA VAL A 193 17.29 4.29 9.63
C VAL A 193 18.33 3.17 9.65
N GLU A 194 19.62 3.50 9.74
CA GLU A 194 20.70 2.52 9.85
C GLU A 194 20.54 1.65 11.11
N ASP A 195 20.34 2.26 12.28
CA ASP A 195 20.13 1.56 13.56
C ASP A 195 18.87 0.67 13.53
N ALA A 196 17.77 1.18 12.95
CA ALA A 196 16.52 0.44 12.86
C ALA A 196 16.65 -0.80 11.95
N LEU A 197 17.31 -0.65 10.80
CA LEU A 197 17.55 -1.77 9.88
C LEU A 197 18.52 -2.78 10.47
N GLU A 198 19.56 -2.34 11.19
CA GLU A 198 20.49 -3.23 11.88
C GLU A 198 19.79 -4.06 12.97
N LYS A 199 18.91 -3.46 13.75
CA LYS A 199 18.13 -4.17 14.80
C LYS A 199 17.05 -5.09 14.23
N SER A 200 16.63 -4.87 12.99
CA SER A 200 15.64 -5.72 12.30
C SER A 200 16.21 -7.00 11.69
N LYS A 201 17.53 -7.26 11.83
CA LYS A 201 18.15 -8.51 11.38
C LYS A 201 17.44 -9.71 12.04
N PRO A 202 17.02 -10.75 11.29
CA PRO A 202 16.37 -11.91 11.86
C PRO A 202 17.30 -12.60 12.88
N GLY A 203 16.86 -12.63 14.13
CA GLY A 203 17.62 -13.18 15.26
C GLY A 203 17.38 -14.67 15.48
N ALA A 204 17.92 -15.20 16.58
CA ALA A 204 17.82 -16.62 16.95
C ALA A 204 16.38 -17.14 16.99
N ALA A 205 15.39 -16.32 17.37
CA ALA A 205 13.98 -16.69 17.38
C ALA A 205 13.42 -16.99 15.97
N PHE A 206 13.84 -16.24 14.94
CA PHE A 206 13.50 -16.55 13.55
C PHE A 206 14.12 -17.89 13.14
N THR A 207 15.40 -18.11 13.47
CA THR A 207 16.09 -19.39 13.22
C THR A 207 15.38 -20.54 13.92
N SER A 208 14.97 -20.39 15.18
CA SER A 208 14.23 -21.40 15.93
C SER A 208 12.83 -21.63 15.36
N ALA A 209 12.12 -20.59 14.93
CA ALA A 209 10.83 -20.73 14.27
C ALA A 209 10.95 -21.46 12.93
N VAL A 210 12.01 -21.21 12.17
CA VAL A 210 12.35 -21.96 10.96
C VAL A 210 12.69 -23.41 11.29
N LEU A 211 13.48 -23.67 12.34
CA LEU A 211 13.82 -25.03 12.78
C LEU A 211 12.59 -25.80 13.27
N LEU A 212 11.69 -25.18 14.03
CA LEU A 212 10.40 -25.76 14.46
C LEU A 212 9.46 -26.00 13.28
N ALA A 213 9.44 -25.08 12.30
CA ALA A 213 8.69 -25.29 11.06
C ALA A 213 9.28 -26.44 10.23
N ILE A 214 10.59 -26.67 10.31
CA ILE A 214 11.27 -27.83 9.72
C ILE A 214 10.99 -29.11 10.51
N GLU A 215 10.76 -29.08 11.83
CA GLU A 215 10.38 -30.28 12.61
C GLU A 215 9.01 -30.87 12.18
N GLY A 216 8.11 -30.05 11.61
CA GLY A 216 6.88 -30.52 10.94
C GLY A 216 7.08 -31.05 9.52
N VAL A 217 8.29 -30.96 8.98
CA VAL A 217 8.70 -31.45 7.66
C VAL A 217 9.72 -32.56 7.86
N SER A 218 9.31 -33.82 7.66
CA SER A 218 10.18 -34.99 7.84
C SER A 218 11.58 -34.79 7.22
N PRO A 219 12.68 -35.06 7.97
CA PRO A 219 14.05 -34.79 7.52
C PRO A 219 14.40 -35.57 6.24
N PRO A 220 15.38 -35.08 5.43
CA PRO A 220 15.81 -35.79 4.22
C PRO A 220 16.39 -37.15 4.60
N ALA A 221 15.73 -38.23 4.15
CA ALA A 221 16.20 -39.59 4.28
C ALA A 221 17.53 -39.76 3.52
N LYS A 222 18.65 -39.59 4.24
CA LYS A 222 19.99 -39.95 3.76
C LYS A 222 20.78 -40.85 4.72
N ALA A 223 20.20 -41.28 5.84
CA ALA A 223 20.91 -42.13 6.80
C ALA A 223 20.48 -43.61 6.84
N ALA A 224 19.45 -44.05 6.09
CA ALA A 224 18.88 -45.39 6.29
C ALA A 224 18.41 -46.14 5.02
N ALA A 225 18.99 -45.91 3.84
CA ALA A 225 18.59 -46.68 2.64
C ALA A 225 19.74 -46.91 1.65
N LEU A 226 20.74 -47.70 2.07
CA LEU A 226 21.35 -48.68 1.16
C LEU A 226 20.38 -49.87 1.11
N GLY A 227 19.42 -49.82 0.20
CA GLY A 227 18.40 -50.87 0.08
C GLY A 227 17.28 -50.48 -0.87
N THR A 228 17.41 -50.93 -2.12
CA THR A 228 16.35 -51.23 -3.08
C THR A 228 15.19 -50.22 -3.25
N GLY A 229 15.25 -49.46 -4.36
CA GLY A 229 14.09 -49.10 -5.19
C GLY A 229 12.89 -48.42 -4.52
N ALA A 230 12.95 -47.10 -4.35
CA ALA A 230 11.76 -46.23 -4.29
C ALA A 230 12.13 -44.80 -4.71
N LEU A 231 11.35 -44.25 -5.63
CA LEU A 231 11.59 -42.99 -6.35
C LEU A 231 11.65 -41.76 -5.42
N LYS A 232 12.68 -40.92 -5.59
CA LYS A 232 12.93 -39.67 -4.84
C LYS A 232 11.99 -38.55 -5.30
N VAL A 233 11.03 -38.14 -4.46
CA VAL A 233 10.09 -37.03 -4.75
C VAL A 233 10.25 -35.81 -3.82
N GLY A 234 10.95 -35.92 -2.68
CA GLY A 234 10.86 -34.92 -1.59
C GLY A 234 11.51 -33.53 -1.81
N SER A 235 12.69 -33.43 -2.41
CA SER A 235 13.42 -32.13 -2.49
C SER A 235 12.93 -31.22 -3.63
N PHE A 236 12.18 -31.75 -4.58
CA PHE A 236 11.70 -31.01 -5.74
C PHE A 236 10.47 -30.14 -5.41
N PHE A 237 9.71 -30.54 -4.38
CA PHE A 237 8.41 -29.97 -4.06
C PHE A 237 8.45 -28.62 -3.34
N THR A 238 9.51 -28.23 -2.62
CA THR A 238 9.55 -26.95 -1.87
C THR A 238 9.76 -25.73 -2.76
N LEU A 239 10.70 -25.77 -3.70
CA LEU A 239 10.89 -24.68 -4.67
C LEU A 239 9.78 -24.69 -5.74
N ALA A 240 9.35 -25.89 -6.15
CA ALA A 240 8.19 -26.08 -7.01
C ALA A 240 6.94 -25.46 -6.40
N THR A 241 6.58 -25.78 -5.15
CA THR A 241 5.39 -25.21 -4.47
C THR A 241 5.48 -23.70 -4.30
N LEU A 242 6.64 -23.15 -3.97
CA LEU A 242 6.86 -21.70 -3.88
C LEU A 242 6.62 -21.01 -5.23
N LEU A 243 7.13 -21.60 -6.30
CA LEU A 243 6.91 -21.12 -7.66
C LEU A 243 5.47 -21.37 -8.14
N THR A 244 4.82 -22.47 -7.77
CA THR A 244 3.39 -22.70 -8.05
C THR A 244 2.54 -21.65 -7.32
N LEU A 245 2.94 -21.27 -6.11
CA LEU A 245 2.27 -20.26 -5.31
C LEU A 245 2.48 -18.87 -5.93
N LEU A 246 3.69 -18.54 -6.38
CA LEU A 246 3.97 -17.34 -7.18
C LEU A 246 3.21 -17.31 -8.51
N ALA A 247 3.11 -18.44 -9.21
CA ALA A 247 2.30 -18.57 -10.43
C ALA A 247 0.81 -18.46 -10.14
N SER A 248 0.33 -18.96 -9.00
CA SER A 248 -1.05 -18.78 -8.55
C SER A 248 -1.36 -17.34 -8.13
N LEU A 249 -0.35 -16.58 -7.72
CA LEU A 249 -0.43 -15.15 -7.43
C LEU A 249 -0.18 -14.27 -8.68
N SER A 250 0.15 -14.85 -9.84
CA SER A 250 0.45 -14.08 -11.06
C SER A 250 -0.72 -13.20 -11.50
N GLY A 251 -1.95 -13.72 -11.41
CA GLY A 251 -3.17 -12.94 -11.64
C GLY A 251 -3.37 -11.81 -10.63
N VAL A 252 -2.92 -12.01 -9.39
CA VAL A 252 -2.96 -11.02 -8.30
C VAL A 252 -1.93 -9.91 -8.52
N ILE A 253 -0.71 -10.25 -8.94
CA ILE A 253 0.34 -9.30 -9.29
C ILE A 253 -0.06 -8.47 -10.51
N GLY A 254 -0.63 -9.11 -11.54
CA GLY A 254 -1.22 -8.41 -12.69
C GLY A 254 -2.31 -7.43 -12.26
N SER A 255 -3.20 -7.85 -11.35
CA SER A 255 -4.24 -7.00 -10.79
C SER A 255 -3.66 -5.80 -10.05
N PHE A 256 -2.61 -5.97 -9.22
CA PHE A 256 -1.91 -4.88 -8.51
C PHE A 256 -1.37 -3.78 -9.45
N PHE A 257 -0.65 -4.19 -10.50
CA PHE A 257 -0.10 -3.22 -11.45
C PHE A 257 -1.19 -2.56 -12.29
N SER A 258 -2.31 -3.26 -12.53
CA SER A 258 -3.51 -2.67 -13.13
C SER A 258 -4.12 -1.58 -12.24
N VAL A 259 -4.20 -1.78 -10.92
CA VAL A 259 -4.63 -0.74 -9.95
C VAL A 259 -3.75 0.47 -10.04
N ARG A 260 -2.43 0.24 -9.99
CA ARG A 260 -1.43 1.30 -9.92
C ARG A 260 -1.48 2.14 -11.20
N ALA A 261 -1.70 1.49 -12.35
CA ALA A 261 -1.97 2.15 -13.61
C ALA A 261 -3.31 2.90 -13.61
N GLY A 262 -4.38 2.30 -13.08
CA GLY A 262 -5.71 2.91 -13.02
C GLY A 262 -5.75 4.15 -12.13
N LEU A 263 -5.18 4.07 -10.92
CA LEU A 263 -5.12 5.18 -9.96
C LEU A 263 -4.37 6.40 -10.49
N ALA A 264 -3.38 6.23 -11.37
CA ALA A 264 -2.69 7.34 -12.02
C ALA A 264 -3.61 8.18 -12.94
N GLN A 265 -4.74 7.60 -13.35
CA GLN A 265 -5.64 8.16 -14.36
C GLN A 265 -6.99 8.59 -13.81
N VAL A 266 -7.18 8.41 -12.50
CA VAL A 266 -8.39 8.83 -11.79
C VAL A 266 -8.44 10.35 -11.72
N ARG A 267 -9.64 10.91 -11.94
CA ARG A 267 -9.92 12.35 -11.87
C ARG A 267 -10.96 12.73 -10.84
N THR A 268 -11.81 11.79 -10.43
CA THR A 268 -12.86 12.03 -9.43
C THR A 268 -12.71 11.13 -8.21
N GLN A 269 -13.25 11.56 -7.07
CA GLN A 269 -13.27 10.73 -5.85
C GLN A 269 -14.07 9.44 -6.04
N ARG A 270 -15.17 9.51 -6.81
CA ARG A 270 -15.97 8.32 -7.15
C ARG A 270 -15.15 7.30 -7.95
N GLU A 271 -14.39 7.76 -8.95
CA GLU A 271 -13.47 6.89 -9.69
C GLU A 271 -12.39 6.27 -8.81
N ARG A 272 -11.83 7.05 -7.88
CA ARG A 272 -10.83 6.56 -6.92
C ARG A 272 -11.41 5.44 -6.07
N HIS A 273 -12.56 5.69 -5.45
CA HIS A 273 -13.21 4.74 -4.56
C HIS A 273 -13.64 3.48 -5.31
N ALA A 274 -14.19 3.62 -6.52
CA ALA A 274 -14.56 2.49 -7.38
C ALA A 274 -13.34 1.64 -7.78
N THR A 275 -12.24 2.30 -8.18
CA THR A 275 -10.98 1.61 -8.54
C THR A 275 -10.44 0.83 -7.35
N ILE A 276 -10.34 1.45 -6.17
CA ILE A 276 -9.85 0.79 -4.94
C ILE A 276 -10.77 -0.36 -4.56
N LYS A 277 -12.09 -0.14 -4.50
CA LYS A 277 -13.07 -1.16 -4.13
C LYS A 277 -12.98 -2.39 -5.03
N LEU A 278 -13.00 -2.20 -6.34
CA LEU A 278 -13.00 -3.30 -7.31
C LEU A 278 -11.71 -4.13 -7.23
N VAL A 279 -10.59 -3.46 -6.98
CA VAL A 279 -9.31 -4.11 -6.77
C VAL A 279 -9.31 -4.89 -5.46
N SER A 280 -9.72 -4.27 -4.36
CA SER A 280 -9.82 -4.96 -3.08
C SER A 280 -10.69 -6.21 -3.19
N LEU A 281 -11.77 -6.17 -3.97
CA LEU A 281 -12.60 -7.35 -4.26
C LEU A 281 -11.80 -8.45 -4.96
N PHE A 282 -11.00 -8.16 -6.00
CA PHE A 282 -10.13 -9.17 -6.62
C PHE A 282 -9.20 -9.84 -5.60
N PHE A 283 -8.55 -9.07 -4.73
CA PHE A 283 -7.67 -9.61 -3.69
C PHE A 283 -8.41 -10.42 -2.63
N VAL A 284 -9.55 -9.92 -2.15
CA VAL A 284 -10.37 -10.59 -1.14
C VAL A 284 -10.88 -11.93 -1.69
N TYR A 285 -11.42 -11.96 -2.92
CA TYR A 285 -11.89 -13.21 -3.51
C TYR A 285 -10.75 -14.19 -3.81
N ALA A 286 -9.55 -13.71 -4.17
CA ALA A 286 -8.37 -14.56 -4.26
C ALA A 286 -8.01 -15.21 -2.91
N ALA A 287 -7.99 -14.41 -1.84
CA ALA A 287 -7.66 -14.88 -0.50
C ALA A 287 -8.72 -15.87 0.02
N VAL A 288 -10.00 -15.56 -0.15
CA VAL A 288 -11.13 -16.44 0.21
C VAL A 288 -11.06 -17.75 -0.55
N PHE A 289 -10.72 -17.72 -1.84
CA PHE A 289 -10.54 -18.93 -2.63
C PHE A 289 -9.41 -19.81 -2.09
N VAL A 290 -8.22 -19.23 -1.85
CA VAL A 290 -7.06 -19.98 -1.31
C VAL A 290 -7.37 -20.55 0.08
N ALA A 291 -7.92 -19.72 0.99
CA ALA A 291 -8.30 -20.14 2.33
C ALA A 291 -9.37 -21.24 2.31
N GLY A 292 -10.39 -21.10 1.46
CA GLY A 292 -11.43 -22.10 1.25
C GLY A 292 -10.86 -23.42 0.76
N MET A 293 -9.96 -23.39 -0.21
CA MET A 293 -9.28 -24.60 -0.72
C MET A 293 -8.44 -25.30 0.35
N LEU A 294 -7.70 -24.54 1.17
CA LEU A 294 -6.90 -25.09 2.28
C LEU A 294 -7.78 -25.67 3.39
N ALA A 295 -8.89 -24.99 3.74
CA ALA A 295 -9.86 -25.48 4.71
C ALA A 295 -10.52 -26.77 4.24
N LEU A 296 -10.99 -26.82 3.00
CA LEU A 296 -11.57 -28.03 2.40
C LEU A 296 -10.56 -29.19 2.44
N ARG A 297 -9.29 -28.94 2.09
CA ARG A 297 -8.22 -29.94 2.17
C ARG A 297 -8.03 -30.45 3.60
N TYR A 298 -7.95 -29.55 4.58
CA TYR A 298 -7.78 -29.90 5.99
C TYR A 298 -8.92 -30.80 6.48
N PHE A 299 -10.17 -30.42 6.20
CA PHE A 299 -11.33 -31.23 6.58
C PHE A 299 -11.38 -32.58 5.87
N ALA A 300 -10.97 -32.64 4.60
CA ALA A 300 -10.93 -33.89 3.84
C ALA A 300 -9.88 -34.87 4.38
N LEU A 301 -8.75 -34.37 4.86
CA LEU A 301 -7.73 -35.19 5.53
C LEU A 301 -8.15 -35.60 6.94
N ALA A 302 -8.84 -34.73 7.67
CA ALA A 302 -9.33 -35.02 9.03
C ALA A 302 -10.52 -36.01 9.02
N ARG A 303 -11.35 -36.00 7.98
CA ARG A 303 -12.53 -36.86 7.83
C ARG A 303 -12.58 -37.52 6.47
N VAL A 304 -11.81 -38.59 6.33
CA VAL A 304 -11.63 -39.34 5.06
C VAL A 304 -12.97 -39.83 4.48
N GLU A 305 -13.96 -40.15 5.32
CA GLU A 305 -15.31 -40.57 4.90
C GLU A 305 -16.02 -39.55 4.00
N TYR A 306 -15.72 -38.24 4.17
CA TYR A 306 -16.32 -37.16 3.39
C TYR A 306 -15.41 -36.64 2.27
N ALA A 307 -14.26 -37.28 2.04
CA ALA A 307 -13.24 -36.77 1.11
C ALA A 307 -13.79 -36.59 -0.32
N ALA A 308 -14.65 -37.50 -0.80
CA ALA A 308 -15.26 -37.40 -2.13
C ALA A 308 -16.21 -36.19 -2.25
N TYR A 309 -17.06 -35.95 -1.26
CA TYR A 309 -17.96 -34.79 -1.24
C TYR A 309 -17.19 -33.47 -1.16
N LEU A 310 -16.13 -33.42 -0.36
CA LEU A 310 -15.25 -32.26 -0.24
C LEU A 310 -14.44 -32.02 -1.53
N ALA A 311 -14.08 -33.10 -2.25
CA ALA A 311 -13.47 -32.98 -3.57
C ALA A 311 -14.44 -32.36 -4.59
N MET A 312 -15.72 -32.74 -4.59
CA MET A 312 -16.73 -32.07 -5.41
C MET A 312 -16.93 -30.61 -5.01
N ALA A 313 -16.98 -30.31 -3.71
CA ALA A 313 -17.09 -28.95 -3.19
C ALA A 313 -15.88 -28.08 -3.63
N SER A 314 -14.68 -28.66 -3.71
CA SER A 314 -13.49 -27.97 -4.21
C SER A 314 -13.64 -27.53 -5.67
N GLN A 315 -14.27 -28.36 -6.52
CA GLN A 315 -14.54 -27.99 -7.92
C GLN A 315 -15.61 -26.91 -8.04
N LEU A 316 -16.65 -26.96 -7.21
CA LEU A 316 -17.65 -25.89 -7.14
C LEU A 316 -17.01 -24.55 -6.73
N LEU A 317 -16.05 -24.58 -5.80
CA LEU A 317 -15.30 -23.39 -5.38
C LEU A 317 -14.44 -22.83 -6.53
N VAL A 318 -13.81 -23.69 -7.34
CA VAL A 318 -13.08 -23.27 -8.56
C VAL A 318 -14.03 -22.62 -9.57
N ILE A 319 -15.21 -23.20 -9.81
CA ILE A 319 -16.22 -22.62 -10.72
C ILE A 319 -16.73 -21.27 -10.20
N ALA A 320 -17.01 -21.17 -8.89
CA ALA A 320 -17.42 -19.93 -8.25
C ALA A 320 -16.35 -18.83 -8.39
N PHE A 321 -15.08 -19.19 -8.20
CA PHE A 321 -13.95 -18.27 -8.41
C PHE A 321 -13.91 -17.74 -9.85
N ILE A 322 -14.03 -18.62 -10.85
CA ILE A 322 -14.08 -18.22 -12.27
C ILE A 322 -15.24 -17.25 -12.51
N ALA A 323 -16.44 -17.57 -12.02
CA ALA A 323 -17.63 -16.75 -12.21
C ALA A 323 -17.47 -15.34 -11.59
N VAL A 324 -16.94 -15.26 -10.37
CA VAL A 324 -16.68 -13.99 -9.69
C VAL A 324 -15.62 -13.18 -10.42
N TYR A 325 -14.52 -13.79 -10.85
CA TYR A 325 -13.47 -13.10 -11.60
C TYR A 325 -13.95 -12.59 -12.95
N LEU A 326 -14.79 -13.35 -13.66
CA LEU A 326 -15.44 -12.90 -14.89
C LEU A 326 -16.39 -11.73 -14.63
N ALA A 327 -17.18 -11.77 -13.56
CA ALA A 327 -18.08 -10.68 -13.18
C ALA A 327 -17.31 -9.39 -12.84
N LEU A 328 -16.23 -9.51 -12.07
CA LEU A 328 -15.34 -8.38 -11.76
C LEU A 328 -14.66 -7.84 -13.02
N LEU A 329 -14.22 -8.70 -13.93
CA LEU A 329 -13.66 -8.26 -15.21
C LEU A 329 -14.71 -7.51 -16.05
N VAL A 330 -15.96 -7.98 -16.12
CA VAL A 330 -17.04 -7.24 -16.79
C VAL A 330 -17.26 -5.87 -16.15
N GLN A 331 -17.20 -5.79 -14.83
CA GLN A 331 -17.29 -4.51 -14.12
C GLN A 331 -16.13 -3.56 -14.46
N VAL A 332 -14.92 -4.06 -14.66
CA VAL A 332 -13.79 -3.27 -15.20
C VAL A 332 -14.06 -2.83 -16.64
N LEU A 333 -14.39 -3.77 -17.52
CA LEU A 333 -14.44 -3.53 -18.96
C LEU A 333 -15.65 -2.70 -19.41
N VAL A 334 -16.73 -2.70 -18.63
CA VAL A 334 -18.00 -2.06 -18.97
C VAL A 334 -18.43 -1.05 -17.90
N GLY A 335 -18.32 -1.40 -16.62
CA GLY A 335 -18.73 -0.55 -15.50
C GLY A 335 -17.87 0.70 -15.37
N MET A 336 -16.54 0.56 -15.42
CA MET A 336 -15.61 1.70 -15.31
C MET A 336 -15.79 2.72 -16.44
N PRO A 337 -15.83 2.33 -17.74
CA PRO A 337 -16.11 3.28 -18.82
C PRO A 337 -17.45 4.01 -18.67
N ARG A 338 -18.52 3.31 -18.27
CA ARG A 338 -19.84 3.92 -18.06
C ARG A 338 -19.81 4.95 -16.92
N MET A 339 -19.17 4.61 -15.80
CA MET A 339 -19.01 5.52 -14.67
C MET A 339 -18.20 6.75 -15.08
N ARG A 340 -17.07 6.57 -15.80
CA ARG A 340 -16.23 7.66 -16.27
C ARG A 340 -16.96 8.59 -17.23
N ALA A 341 -17.77 8.04 -18.14
CA ALA A 341 -18.65 8.82 -19.01
C ALA A 341 -19.67 9.65 -18.21
N GLN A 342 -20.27 9.10 -17.16
CA GLN A 342 -21.14 9.87 -16.25
C GLN A 342 -20.35 10.97 -15.52
N GLN A 343 -19.16 10.67 -15.01
CA GLN A 343 -18.33 11.66 -14.30
C GLN A 343 -17.94 12.83 -15.21
N ARG A 344 -17.67 12.60 -16.51
CA ARG A 344 -17.43 13.68 -17.48
C ARG A 344 -18.63 14.60 -17.68
N ILE A 345 -19.86 14.06 -17.62
CA ILE A 345 -21.09 14.85 -17.76
C ILE A 345 -21.32 15.71 -16.50
N PHE A 346 -21.14 15.12 -15.31
CA PHE A 346 -21.40 15.82 -14.05
C PHE A 346 -20.25 16.74 -13.59
N PHE A 347 -19.00 16.41 -13.95
CA PHE A 347 -17.80 17.13 -13.51
C PHE A 347 -16.83 17.34 -14.70
N PRO A 348 -17.23 18.09 -15.74
CA PRO A 348 -16.40 18.29 -16.93
C PRO A 348 -15.03 18.90 -16.61
N GLU A 349 -14.98 19.84 -15.68
CA GLU A 349 -13.76 20.53 -15.24
C GLU A 349 -12.65 19.58 -14.75
N ALA A 350 -13.02 18.41 -14.21
CA ALA A 350 -12.06 17.41 -13.75
C ALA A 350 -11.29 16.73 -14.90
N PHE A 351 -11.76 16.90 -16.15
CA PHE A 351 -11.21 16.27 -17.36
C PHE A 351 -10.70 17.28 -18.40
N ASP A 352 -10.51 18.55 -18.01
CA ASP A 352 -10.10 19.62 -18.94
C ASP A 352 -8.66 19.47 -19.47
N ASN A 353 -7.83 18.65 -18.82
CA ASN A 353 -6.46 18.41 -19.22
C ASN A 353 -6.40 17.73 -20.61
N ASP A 354 -5.49 18.17 -21.47
CA ASP A 354 -5.26 17.61 -22.82
C ASP A 354 -4.98 16.09 -22.78
N LEU A 355 -4.44 15.58 -21.67
CA LEU A 355 -4.19 14.16 -21.43
C LEU A 355 -5.48 13.33 -21.31
N ASP A 356 -6.54 13.96 -20.82
CA ASP A 356 -7.82 13.33 -20.54
C ASP A 356 -8.82 13.49 -21.69
N ARG A 357 -8.44 14.11 -22.81
CA ARG A 357 -9.30 14.15 -24.00
C ARG A 357 -9.41 12.78 -24.65
N LEU A 358 -10.58 12.47 -25.22
CA LEU A 358 -10.86 11.16 -25.83
C LEU A 358 -9.86 10.84 -26.94
N ASP A 359 -9.53 11.84 -27.78
CA ASP A 359 -8.61 11.71 -28.92
C ASP A 359 -7.14 12.00 -28.55
N SER A 360 -6.80 12.03 -27.27
CA SER A 360 -5.45 12.36 -26.83
C SER A 360 -4.46 11.29 -27.31
N PRO A 361 -3.40 11.67 -28.05
CA PRO A 361 -2.40 10.72 -28.55
C PRO A 361 -1.59 10.09 -27.42
N GLN A 362 -1.69 10.58 -26.19
CA GLN A 362 -1.01 10.01 -25.03
C GLN A 362 -1.71 8.77 -24.47
N ARG A 363 -3.02 8.61 -24.75
CA ARG A 363 -3.82 7.45 -24.31
C ARG A 363 -3.49 6.16 -25.07
N GLU A 364 -2.86 6.27 -26.24
CA GLU A 364 -2.45 5.13 -27.04
C GLU A 364 -0.99 5.21 -27.51
N TYR A 365 -0.38 4.06 -27.69
CA TYR A 365 0.91 3.93 -28.33
C TYR A 365 0.77 2.94 -29.48
N LYS A 366 0.95 3.43 -30.70
CA LYS A 366 0.83 2.62 -31.91
C LYS A 366 2.03 2.85 -32.81
N THR A 367 2.72 1.77 -33.14
CA THR A 367 3.86 1.81 -34.07
C THR A 367 3.42 2.07 -35.50
N ARG A 368 4.25 2.78 -36.26
CA ARG A 368 4.03 3.02 -37.70
C ARG A 368 4.31 1.77 -38.54
N LEU A 369 5.23 0.92 -38.09
CA LEU A 369 5.57 -0.33 -38.76
C LEU A 369 4.35 -1.27 -38.75
N ARG A 370 3.93 -1.70 -39.94
CA ARG A 370 2.85 -2.66 -40.13
C ARG A 370 3.39 -3.91 -40.80
N ILE A 371 3.07 -5.07 -40.24
CA ILE A 371 3.40 -6.39 -40.78
C ILE A 371 2.07 -7.08 -41.09
N LEU A 372 1.87 -7.49 -42.35
CA LEU A 372 0.61 -8.09 -42.83
C LEU A 372 -0.63 -7.23 -42.53
N GLY A 373 -0.52 -5.90 -42.66
CA GLY A 373 -1.62 -4.96 -42.42
C GLY A 373 -1.90 -4.63 -40.95
N ALA A 374 -1.33 -5.38 -39.99
CA ALA A 374 -1.44 -5.13 -38.56
C ALA A 374 -0.22 -4.36 -38.02
N PRO A 375 -0.38 -3.43 -37.05
CA PRO A 375 0.75 -2.76 -36.43
C PRO A 375 1.62 -3.74 -35.63
N LEU A 376 2.94 -3.52 -35.59
CA LEU A 376 3.85 -4.37 -34.81
C LEU A 376 3.49 -4.31 -33.30
N VAL A 377 3.30 -3.10 -32.78
CA VAL A 377 2.98 -2.84 -31.37
C VAL A 377 1.81 -1.86 -31.28
N HIS A 378 0.82 -2.20 -30.45
CA HIS A 378 -0.32 -1.35 -30.11
C HIS A 378 -0.70 -1.49 -28.63
N PHE A 379 -0.45 -0.45 -27.84
CA PHE A 379 -0.81 -0.38 -26.43
C PHE A 379 -1.82 0.72 -26.16
N LYS A 380 -2.89 0.38 -25.44
CA LYS A 380 -3.81 1.35 -24.82
C LYS A 380 -3.40 1.55 -23.37
N LEU A 381 -2.96 2.77 -23.07
CA LEU A 381 -2.45 3.19 -21.77
C LEU A 381 -3.51 3.99 -20.99
N GLY A 382 -4.41 4.64 -21.73
CA GLY A 382 -5.58 5.34 -21.18
C GLY A 382 -6.59 4.37 -20.55
N MET A 383 -7.23 4.77 -19.45
CA MET A 383 -8.39 4.10 -18.88
C MET A 383 -9.47 4.02 -19.96
N ALA A 384 -10.10 2.85 -20.12
CA ALA A 384 -11.11 2.64 -21.14
C ALA A 384 -12.30 3.60 -20.99
N GLU A 385 -12.74 4.13 -22.13
CA GLU A 385 -13.91 5.00 -22.27
C GLU A 385 -14.99 4.33 -23.13
N VAL A 386 -16.21 4.85 -23.07
CA VAL A 386 -17.30 4.35 -23.92
C VAL A 386 -16.96 4.63 -25.38
N GLY A 387 -17.02 3.61 -26.23
CA GLY A 387 -16.66 3.69 -27.65
C GLY A 387 -15.20 3.36 -27.97
N ASP A 388 -14.35 3.15 -26.96
CA ASP A 388 -12.97 2.73 -27.19
C ASP A 388 -12.89 1.36 -27.88
N LYS A 389 -12.21 1.33 -29.02
CA LYS A 389 -11.85 0.08 -29.71
C LYS A 389 -10.79 -0.69 -28.91
N PRO A 390 -10.74 -2.02 -28.97
CA PRO A 390 -9.69 -2.78 -28.29
C PRO A 390 -8.32 -2.55 -28.94
N ALA A 391 -7.25 -2.80 -28.19
CA ALA A 391 -5.90 -2.82 -28.73
C ALA A 391 -5.74 -4.01 -29.68
N TYR A 392 -5.15 -3.77 -30.85
CA TYR A 392 -4.95 -4.76 -31.92
C TYR A 392 -3.60 -4.58 -32.62
N GLY A 393 -2.80 -5.66 -32.70
CA GLY A 393 -1.48 -5.67 -33.33
C GLY A 393 -0.77 -7.03 -33.20
N TRP A 394 0.49 -7.12 -33.63
CA TRP A 394 1.31 -8.31 -33.36
C TRP A 394 1.58 -8.48 -31.86
N ILE A 395 1.92 -7.36 -31.22
CA ILE A 395 2.02 -7.21 -29.77
C ILE A 395 0.98 -6.18 -29.34
N ALA A 396 -0.03 -6.63 -28.60
CA ALA A 396 -1.14 -5.79 -28.16
C ALA A 396 -1.20 -5.69 -26.62
N GLY A 397 -1.70 -4.58 -26.10
CA GLY A 397 -1.98 -4.50 -24.68
C GLY A 397 -2.88 -3.36 -24.22
N GLY A 398 -3.53 -3.56 -23.07
CA GLY A 398 -4.53 -2.66 -22.49
C GLY A 398 -5.70 -3.42 -21.85
N ASP A 399 -6.80 -2.75 -21.53
CA ASP A 399 -7.95 -3.39 -20.87
C ASP A 399 -8.55 -4.54 -21.72
N ARG A 400 -8.64 -4.33 -23.04
CA ARG A 400 -8.99 -5.36 -24.04
C ARG A 400 -7.92 -5.39 -25.12
N ALA A 401 -7.25 -6.53 -25.29
CA ALA A 401 -6.13 -6.68 -26.20
C ALA A 401 -6.23 -7.94 -27.06
N TYR A 402 -6.11 -7.76 -28.38
CA TYR A 402 -6.10 -8.82 -29.38
C TYR A 402 -4.75 -8.81 -30.11
N GLY A 403 -3.94 -9.82 -29.86
CA GLY A 403 -2.59 -9.97 -30.40
C GLY A 403 -2.53 -11.07 -31.46
N LEU A 404 -1.79 -10.83 -32.55
CA LEU A 404 -1.48 -11.90 -33.51
C LEU A 404 -0.38 -12.84 -33.01
N LEU A 405 0.52 -12.34 -32.14
CA LEU A 405 1.57 -13.13 -31.50
C LEU A 405 1.44 -13.07 -29.98
N PHE A 406 1.34 -11.85 -29.43
CA PHE A 406 1.32 -11.60 -28.00
C PHE A 406 0.25 -10.58 -27.61
N ALA A 407 -0.50 -10.87 -26.55
CA ALA A 407 -1.41 -9.91 -25.93
C ALA A 407 -1.25 -9.88 -24.41
N TRP A 408 -1.29 -8.69 -23.82
CA TRP A 408 -1.24 -8.51 -22.38
C TRP A 408 -2.31 -7.52 -21.89
N GLY A 409 -3.08 -7.84 -20.84
CA GLY A 409 -4.19 -6.96 -20.45
C GLY A 409 -5.20 -7.49 -19.44
N GLY A 410 -6.35 -6.80 -19.32
CA GLY A 410 -7.49 -7.31 -18.55
C GLY A 410 -8.09 -8.56 -19.22
N LEU A 411 -8.56 -8.38 -20.47
CA LEU A 411 -8.88 -9.45 -21.41
C LEU A 411 -7.82 -9.49 -22.50
N ALA A 412 -7.05 -10.58 -22.56
CA ALA A 412 -5.99 -10.78 -23.54
C ALA A 412 -6.27 -12.00 -24.42
N VAL A 413 -6.26 -11.82 -25.74
CA VAL A 413 -6.48 -12.91 -26.72
C VAL A 413 -5.34 -12.91 -27.74
N ALA A 414 -4.52 -13.95 -27.72
CA ALA A 414 -3.38 -14.13 -28.63
C ALA A 414 -2.80 -15.55 -28.49
N PRO A 415 -1.96 -16.03 -29.43
CA PRO A 415 -1.24 -17.30 -29.25
C PRO A 415 -0.49 -17.38 -27.91
N VAL A 416 0.18 -16.29 -27.50
CA VAL A 416 0.70 -16.12 -26.14
C VAL A 416 -0.03 -14.96 -25.49
N SER A 417 -0.81 -15.22 -24.45
CA SER A 417 -1.66 -14.21 -23.80
C SER A 417 -1.43 -14.13 -22.30
N VAL A 418 -1.40 -12.92 -21.75
CA VAL A 418 -1.15 -12.66 -20.32
C VAL A 418 -2.22 -11.70 -19.77
N GLY A 419 -2.97 -12.08 -18.73
CA GLY A 419 -3.98 -11.16 -18.20
C GLY A 419 -4.80 -11.62 -17.01
N ILE A 420 -5.86 -10.90 -16.68
CA ILE A 420 -6.87 -11.38 -15.71
C ILE A 420 -7.58 -12.58 -16.33
N VAL A 421 -8.10 -12.39 -17.54
CA VAL A 421 -8.59 -13.47 -18.41
C VAL A 421 -7.74 -13.50 -19.67
N SER A 422 -7.14 -14.66 -19.94
CA SER A 422 -6.25 -14.86 -21.09
C SER A 422 -6.72 -16.04 -21.93
N VAL A 423 -6.69 -15.90 -23.26
CA VAL A 423 -7.13 -16.93 -24.21
C VAL A 423 -6.06 -17.08 -25.31
N GLY A 424 -5.49 -18.28 -25.44
CA GLY A 424 -4.40 -18.51 -26.39
C GLY A 424 -3.97 -19.96 -26.57
N LEU A 425 -2.86 -20.17 -27.28
CA LEU A 425 -2.14 -21.44 -27.23
C LEU A 425 -1.46 -21.58 -25.86
N VAL A 426 -0.89 -20.49 -25.36
CA VAL A 426 -0.36 -20.32 -24.01
C VAL A 426 -1.13 -19.18 -23.35
N GLY A 427 -2.00 -19.52 -22.39
CA GLY A 427 -2.79 -18.55 -21.63
C GLY A 427 -2.28 -18.43 -20.20
N LEU A 428 -1.77 -17.26 -19.82
CA LEU A 428 -1.25 -16.96 -18.49
C LEU A 428 -2.15 -15.95 -17.77
N GLY A 429 -2.75 -16.30 -16.64
CA GLY A 429 -3.58 -15.33 -15.92
C GLY A 429 -4.21 -15.76 -14.62
N ALA A 430 -5.13 -14.94 -14.11
CA ALA A 430 -6.01 -15.40 -13.02
C ALA A 430 -6.94 -16.52 -13.52
N VAL A 431 -7.48 -16.33 -14.74
CA VAL A 431 -8.20 -17.34 -15.51
C VAL A 431 -7.51 -17.48 -16.87
N GLY A 432 -6.79 -18.59 -17.07
CA GLY A 432 -6.09 -18.88 -18.31
C GLY A 432 -6.79 -19.95 -19.14
N LEU A 433 -7.02 -19.70 -20.42
CA LEU A 433 -7.63 -20.63 -21.37
C LEU A 433 -6.63 -20.92 -22.50
N GLY A 434 -6.34 -22.19 -22.76
CA GLY A 434 -5.49 -22.54 -23.90
C GLY A 434 -5.04 -24.00 -23.99
N ILE A 435 -4.11 -24.28 -24.90
CA ILE A 435 -3.45 -25.60 -24.95
C ILE A 435 -2.58 -25.76 -23.70
N PHE A 436 -1.77 -24.74 -23.41
CA PHE A 436 -0.99 -24.59 -22.19
C PHE A 436 -1.65 -23.51 -21.33
N ALA A 437 -2.38 -23.95 -20.30
CA ALA A 437 -3.08 -23.04 -19.39
C ALA A 437 -2.29 -22.86 -18.10
N VAL A 438 -1.95 -21.62 -17.77
CA VAL A 438 -1.18 -21.30 -16.58
C VAL A 438 -1.90 -20.24 -15.78
N GLY A 439 -2.04 -20.44 -14.46
CA GLY A 439 -2.62 -19.38 -13.65
C GLY A 439 -3.05 -19.74 -12.24
N THR A 440 -3.86 -18.85 -11.67
CA THR A 440 -4.65 -19.19 -10.48
C THR A 440 -5.63 -20.29 -10.82
N VAL A 441 -6.41 -20.10 -11.89
CA VAL A 441 -7.26 -21.12 -12.50
C VAL A 441 -6.94 -21.25 -13.98
N GLY A 442 -6.62 -22.45 -14.44
CA GLY A 442 -6.30 -22.73 -15.84
C GLY A 442 -7.24 -23.79 -16.42
N ILE A 443 -7.69 -23.57 -17.66
CA ILE A 443 -8.52 -24.50 -18.43
C ILE A 443 -7.78 -24.81 -19.73
N GLY A 444 -7.36 -26.06 -19.94
CA GLY A 444 -6.58 -26.39 -21.13
C GLY A 444 -6.24 -27.86 -21.37
N VAL A 445 -5.33 -28.12 -22.31
CA VAL A 445 -4.85 -29.50 -22.57
C VAL A 445 -3.82 -29.87 -21.51
N ILE A 446 -2.81 -29.04 -21.31
CA ILE A 446 -1.80 -29.17 -20.26
C ILE A 446 -1.89 -27.92 -19.41
N GLY A 447 -2.04 -28.07 -18.08
CA GLY A 447 -2.16 -26.90 -17.22
C GLY A 447 -1.30 -26.93 -15.96
N PHE A 448 -0.87 -25.73 -15.54
CA PHE A 448 0.00 -25.49 -14.38
C PHE A 448 -0.54 -24.35 -13.53
N GLY A 449 -0.84 -24.56 -12.25
CA GLY A 449 -1.40 -23.47 -11.46
C GLY A 449 -1.82 -23.79 -10.03
N ALA A 450 -2.66 -22.93 -9.44
CA ALA A 450 -3.32 -23.26 -8.18
C ALA A 450 -4.45 -24.25 -8.39
N SER A 451 -5.28 -24.04 -9.41
CA SER A 451 -6.30 -24.98 -9.82
C SER A 451 -6.36 -25.15 -11.33
N ILE A 452 -6.42 -26.39 -11.80
CA ILE A 452 -6.35 -26.69 -13.22
C ILE A 452 -7.46 -27.65 -13.61
N ILE A 453 -8.15 -27.32 -14.71
CA ILE A 453 -9.09 -28.19 -15.40
C ILE A 453 -8.47 -28.50 -16.77
N GLY A 454 -8.19 -29.76 -17.08
CA GLY A 454 -7.60 -30.06 -18.36
C GLY A 454 -7.41 -31.53 -18.70
N TYR A 455 -6.70 -31.82 -19.78
CA TYR A 455 -6.38 -33.22 -20.14
C TYR A 455 -5.29 -33.78 -19.23
N LYS A 456 -4.20 -33.02 -19.03
CA LYS A 456 -3.18 -33.23 -18.00
C LYS A 456 -3.12 -32.01 -17.08
N ALA A 457 -3.47 -32.21 -15.81
CA ALA A 457 -3.59 -31.14 -14.83
C ALA A 457 -2.50 -31.25 -13.75
N TYR A 458 -1.70 -30.18 -13.58
CA TYR A 458 -0.68 -30.06 -12.55
C TYR A 458 -0.97 -28.84 -11.69
N ALA A 459 -1.33 -29.03 -10.43
CA ALA A 459 -1.80 -27.93 -9.60
C ALA A 459 -1.29 -27.99 -8.16
N SER A 460 -1.25 -26.86 -7.44
CA SER A 460 -0.93 -26.87 -6.01
C SER A 460 -2.14 -27.17 -5.12
N LEU A 461 -3.32 -26.65 -5.44
CA LEU A 461 -4.54 -26.77 -4.62
C LEU A 461 -5.54 -27.78 -5.17
N SER A 462 -5.81 -27.77 -6.48
CA SER A 462 -6.72 -28.74 -7.09
C SER A 462 -6.46 -28.98 -8.57
N ALA A 463 -6.40 -30.24 -8.97
CA ALA A 463 -6.27 -30.66 -10.36
C ALA A 463 -7.47 -31.52 -10.76
N LEU A 464 -8.18 -31.12 -11.80
CA LEU A 464 -9.20 -31.89 -12.50
C LEU A 464 -8.67 -32.24 -13.89
N GLY A 465 -8.19 -33.48 -14.04
CA GLY A 465 -7.61 -34.02 -15.26
C GLY A 465 -8.59 -34.94 -15.99
N TRP A 466 -8.57 -34.97 -17.32
CA TRP A 466 -9.21 -36.06 -18.06
C TRP A 466 -8.34 -37.31 -17.98
N GLN A 467 -7.09 -37.24 -18.44
CA GLN A 467 -6.13 -38.35 -18.36
C GLN A 467 -5.46 -38.39 -16.99
N SER A 468 -4.80 -37.29 -16.59
CA SER A 468 -4.02 -37.27 -15.36
C SER A 468 -4.16 -35.99 -14.53
N ALA A 469 -4.21 -36.13 -13.21
CA ALA A 469 -4.23 -35.03 -12.26
C ALA A 469 -3.17 -35.21 -11.17
N VAL A 470 -2.32 -34.19 -10.99
CA VAL A 470 -1.28 -34.16 -9.95
C VAL A 470 -1.46 -32.90 -9.12
N SER A 471 -1.64 -33.05 -7.81
CA SER A 471 -1.72 -31.91 -6.90
C SER A 471 -1.37 -32.24 -5.45
N ASN A 472 -1.14 -31.19 -4.65
CA ASN A 472 -0.99 -31.30 -3.20
C ASN A 472 -2.32 -31.10 -2.45
N GLY A 473 -3.44 -30.97 -3.17
CA GLY A 473 -4.78 -30.91 -2.58
C GLY A 473 -5.64 -31.97 -3.22
N PHE A 474 -6.65 -31.55 -4.00
CA PHE A 474 -7.62 -32.43 -4.64
C PHE A 474 -7.19 -32.81 -6.05
N SER A 475 -6.85 -34.07 -6.29
CA SER A 475 -6.48 -34.61 -7.60
C SER A 475 -7.58 -35.53 -8.11
N ILE A 476 -8.30 -35.13 -9.13
CA ILE A 476 -9.40 -35.91 -9.72
C ILE A 476 -9.08 -36.16 -11.18
N ALA A 477 -9.01 -37.42 -11.60
CA ALA A 477 -8.84 -37.78 -13.00
C ALA A 477 -9.53 -39.10 -13.35
N ARG A 478 -9.64 -39.41 -14.65
CA ARG A 478 -10.15 -40.71 -15.09
C ARG A 478 -9.08 -41.80 -14.93
N GLU A 479 -7.93 -41.63 -15.57
CA GLU A 479 -6.91 -42.69 -15.64
C GLU A 479 -5.94 -42.64 -14.45
N ALA A 480 -5.33 -41.48 -14.15
CA ALA A 480 -4.27 -41.39 -13.15
C ALA A 480 -4.37 -40.14 -12.24
N ALA A 481 -4.40 -40.34 -10.93
CA ALA A 481 -4.37 -39.24 -9.96
C ALA A 481 -3.25 -39.43 -8.94
N ILE A 482 -2.51 -38.35 -8.67
CA ILE A 482 -1.42 -38.32 -7.69
C ILE A 482 -1.62 -37.16 -6.73
N GLY A 483 -1.56 -37.44 -5.44
CA GLY A 483 -1.77 -36.46 -4.39
C GLY A 483 -2.35 -37.06 -3.12
N PRO A 484 -2.48 -36.26 -2.05
CA PRO A 484 -3.02 -36.71 -0.78
C PRO A 484 -4.52 -37.05 -0.86
N LEU A 485 -5.28 -36.34 -1.70
CA LEU A 485 -6.71 -36.58 -1.93
C LEU A 485 -6.90 -36.87 -3.42
N ALA A 486 -6.62 -38.11 -3.82
CA ALA A 486 -6.57 -38.53 -5.22
C ALA A 486 -7.70 -39.51 -5.58
N PHE A 487 -8.36 -39.27 -6.71
CA PHE A 487 -9.48 -40.06 -7.23
C PHE A 487 -9.27 -40.34 -8.72
N ALA A 488 -8.98 -41.59 -9.07
CA ALA A 488 -8.82 -42.09 -10.44
C ALA A 488 -8.81 -43.63 -10.46
N GLU A 489 -8.74 -44.25 -11.65
CA GLU A 489 -8.49 -45.68 -11.81
C GLU A 489 -7.12 -46.10 -11.23
N GLN A 490 -6.08 -45.31 -11.48
CA GLN A 490 -4.74 -45.48 -10.92
C GLN A 490 -4.43 -44.35 -9.95
N VAL A 491 -4.17 -44.69 -8.68
CA VAL A 491 -3.95 -43.71 -7.61
C VAL A 491 -2.63 -43.96 -6.93
N ASN A 492 -1.77 -42.93 -6.88
CA ASN A 492 -0.51 -42.92 -6.10
C ASN A 492 0.40 -44.15 -6.31
N ASN A 493 0.38 -44.76 -7.50
CA ASN A 493 1.21 -45.89 -7.87
C ASN A 493 2.14 -45.56 -9.04
N GLU A 494 3.07 -46.48 -9.37
CA GLU A 494 4.04 -46.27 -10.45
C GLU A 494 3.37 -46.01 -11.80
N ARG A 495 2.27 -46.73 -12.07
CA ARG A 495 1.52 -46.56 -13.32
C ARG A 495 0.88 -45.17 -13.42
N ALA A 496 0.33 -44.64 -12.33
CA ALA A 496 -0.16 -43.28 -12.28
C ALA A 496 0.98 -42.28 -12.53
N ALA A 497 2.18 -42.53 -12.02
CA ALA A 497 3.33 -41.64 -12.19
C ALA A 497 3.84 -41.60 -13.64
N GLU A 498 3.82 -42.75 -14.32
CA GLU A 498 4.10 -42.87 -15.75
C GLU A 498 3.07 -42.10 -16.60
N ILE A 499 1.77 -42.35 -16.39
CA ILE A 499 0.69 -41.69 -17.15
C ILE A 499 0.73 -40.17 -16.95
N ALA A 500 0.99 -39.74 -15.71
CA ALA A 500 1.15 -38.33 -15.34
C ALA A 500 2.46 -37.69 -15.83
N ASN A 501 3.38 -38.42 -16.47
CA ASN A 501 4.67 -37.93 -16.97
C ASN A 501 5.48 -37.14 -15.92
N ILE A 502 5.54 -37.60 -14.66
CA ILE A 502 6.18 -36.86 -13.57
C ILE A 502 7.68 -36.58 -13.82
N ALA A 503 8.39 -37.49 -14.50
CA ALA A 503 9.82 -37.31 -14.77
C ALA A 503 10.09 -36.10 -15.68
N THR A 504 9.33 -35.98 -16.78
CA THR A 504 9.42 -34.85 -17.72
C THR A 504 8.90 -33.56 -17.09
N LEU A 505 7.84 -33.67 -16.29
CA LEU A 505 7.31 -32.56 -15.50
C LEU A 505 8.43 -31.96 -14.65
N ASN A 506 9.09 -32.77 -13.81
CA ASN A 506 10.13 -32.28 -12.93
C ASN A 506 11.24 -31.54 -13.70
N GLN A 507 11.72 -32.06 -14.83
CA GLN A 507 12.78 -31.39 -15.60
C GLN A 507 12.38 -30.01 -16.14
N THR A 508 11.11 -29.83 -16.52
CA THR A 508 10.63 -28.64 -17.24
C THR A 508 9.90 -27.63 -16.34
N TYR A 509 9.40 -28.07 -15.19
CA TYR A 509 8.49 -27.32 -14.32
C TYR A 509 9.07 -25.99 -13.84
N LEU A 510 10.31 -26.00 -13.36
CA LEU A 510 11.02 -24.81 -12.88
C LEU A 510 11.20 -23.75 -13.96
N TRP A 511 11.53 -24.17 -15.19
CA TRP A 511 11.70 -23.29 -16.33
C TRP A 511 10.37 -22.66 -16.77
N VAL A 512 9.29 -23.45 -16.75
CA VAL A 512 7.94 -22.96 -17.03
C VAL A 512 7.56 -21.86 -16.03
N LEU A 513 7.75 -22.11 -14.73
CA LEU A 513 7.43 -21.12 -13.68
C LEU A 513 8.31 -19.87 -13.74
N ALA A 514 9.61 -20.01 -13.99
CA ALA A 514 10.50 -18.87 -14.18
C ALA A 514 10.07 -18.02 -15.39
N ALA A 515 9.74 -18.66 -16.51
CA ALA A 515 9.22 -17.96 -17.68
C ALA A 515 7.92 -17.20 -17.36
N ILE A 516 7.00 -17.81 -16.61
CA ILE A 516 5.74 -17.19 -16.19
C ILE A 516 5.99 -15.92 -15.37
N VAL A 517 6.87 -15.97 -14.37
CA VAL A 517 7.21 -14.80 -13.53
C VAL A 517 7.75 -13.66 -14.40
N VAL A 518 8.64 -13.96 -15.36
CA VAL A 518 9.21 -12.95 -16.25
C VAL A 518 8.14 -12.37 -17.20
N PHE A 519 7.36 -13.21 -17.88
CA PHE A 519 6.36 -12.78 -18.86
C PHE A 519 5.13 -12.12 -18.24
N VAL A 520 4.86 -12.33 -16.94
CA VAL A 520 3.77 -11.65 -16.23
C VAL A 520 4.23 -10.35 -15.59
N ILE A 521 5.31 -10.39 -14.80
CA ILE A 521 5.70 -9.26 -13.96
C ILE A 521 6.34 -8.15 -14.79
N VAL A 522 7.24 -8.48 -15.72
CA VAL A 522 7.99 -7.46 -16.48
C VAL A 522 7.06 -6.59 -17.32
N PRO A 523 6.12 -7.13 -18.12
CA PRO A 523 5.17 -6.31 -18.88
C PRO A 523 4.24 -5.49 -17.98
N ALA A 524 3.76 -6.06 -16.86
CA ALA A 524 2.86 -5.37 -15.94
C ALA A 524 3.54 -4.18 -15.24
N VAL A 525 4.79 -4.36 -14.77
CA VAL A 525 5.62 -3.29 -14.20
C VAL A 525 5.91 -2.22 -15.24
N TRP A 526 6.33 -2.64 -16.44
CA TRP A 526 6.62 -1.73 -17.54
C TRP A 526 5.40 -0.87 -17.89
N HIS A 527 4.23 -1.50 -18.05
CA HIS A 527 2.99 -0.79 -18.35
C HIS A 527 2.63 0.21 -17.26
N SER A 528 2.62 -0.20 -16.00
CA SER A 528 2.30 0.69 -14.88
C SER A 528 3.22 1.91 -14.84
N ASN A 529 4.52 1.71 -15.11
CA ASN A 529 5.48 2.80 -15.21
C ASN A 529 5.24 3.71 -16.43
N GLN A 530 4.87 3.16 -17.59
CA GLN A 530 4.56 3.95 -18.80
C GLN A 530 3.29 4.79 -18.63
N VAL A 531 2.24 4.21 -18.05
CA VAL A 531 1.00 4.93 -17.73
C VAL A 531 1.30 6.13 -16.84
N ARG A 532 2.06 5.94 -15.75
CA ARG A 532 2.42 7.03 -14.85
C ARG A 532 3.26 8.12 -15.54
N LYS A 533 4.19 7.73 -16.42
CA LYS A 533 5.04 8.69 -17.16
C LYS A 533 4.24 9.54 -18.15
N ARG A 534 3.22 8.96 -18.80
CA ARG A 534 2.43 9.66 -19.83
C ARG A 534 1.21 10.39 -19.28
N MET A 535 0.50 9.80 -18.32
CA MET A 535 -0.75 10.35 -17.80
C MET A 535 -0.56 11.36 -16.65
N GLY A 536 0.70 11.59 -16.23
CA GLY A 536 1.04 12.49 -15.14
C GLY A 536 0.67 11.94 -13.75
N THR A 537 0.92 12.75 -12.72
CA THR A 537 0.43 12.45 -11.36
C THR A 537 -1.05 12.85 -11.25
N PRO A 538 -1.90 11.98 -10.66
CA PRO A 538 -3.30 12.34 -10.45
C PRO A 538 -3.40 13.57 -9.54
N PRO A 539 -4.44 14.41 -9.71
CA PRO A 539 -4.66 15.57 -8.85
C PRO A 539 -4.84 15.13 -7.39
N ASP A 540 -4.46 16.00 -6.45
CA ASP A 540 -4.66 15.77 -5.02
C ASP A 540 -6.16 15.88 -4.67
N LEU A 541 -6.84 14.74 -4.75
CA LEU A 541 -8.27 14.65 -4.49
C LEU A 541 -8.60 14.85 -2.99
N THR A 542 -7.62 14.79 -2.07
CA THR A 542 -7.89 14.96 -0.64
C THR A 542 -8.22 16.41 -0.25
N LYS A 543 -7.86 17.39 -1.10
CA LYS A 543 -8.12 18.82 -0.85
C LYS A 543 -9.52 19.29 -1.24
N ASN A 544 -10.29 18.49 -1.99
CA ASN A 544 -11.60 18.90 -2.53
C ASN A 544 -12.81 18.58 -1.63
N ASN A 545 -12.61 18.12 -0.39
CA ASN A 545 -13.70 17.86 0.57
C ASN A 545 -14.25 19.14 1.26
N MET A 546 -13.92 20.34 0.77
CA MET A 546 -14.34 21.62 1.37
C MET A 546 -15.17 22.52 0.43
N ARG A 547 -15.91 21.96 -0.53
CA ARG A 547 -16.91 22.73 -1.30
C ARG A 547 -18.23 22.00 -1.44
#